data_AF-A0A8E2EWV7-F1
#
_entry.id   AF-A0A8E2EWV7-F1
#
_cell.length_a   1.000
_cell.length_b   1.000
_cell.length_c   1.000
_cell.angle_alpha   90.00
_cell.angle_beta   90.00
_cell.angle_gamma   90.00
#
_symmetry.space_group_name_H-M   'P 1'
#
loop_
_entity.id
_entity.type
_entity.pdbx_description
1 polymer ?
#
loop_
_entity_poly.entity_id
_entity_poly.type
_entity_poly.pdbx_seq_one_letter_code
_entity_poly.pdbx_strand_id
1 'polypeptide(L)'
;KLTPASAILNRLKWDSAFDVSDYNVVYEDRHDGLMEIGVDLWTMESTEEHFIPMHRIRSIKRKSTGQTVWHREERIDLISGGGS
;
A
#
# COMPACT_ATOMS: atom_id res chain seq x y z
N LYS A 1 -0.31 13.04 12.68
CA LYS A 1 -1.19 11.84 12.53
C LYS A 1 -0.76 11.14 11.25
N LEU A 2 -0.54 9.82 11.25
CA LEU A 2 -0.17 9.10 10.01
C LEU A 2 -1.45 8.70 9.28
N THR A 3 -1.49 8.88 7.96
CA THR A 3 -2.61 8.46 7.12
C THR A 3 -2.68 6.93 7.12
N PRO A 4 -3.86 6.32 7.32
CA PRO A 4 -3.99 4.86 7.30
C PRO A 4 -3.73 4.30 5.90
N ALA A 5 -3.21 3.06 5.84
CA ALA A 5 -2.93 2.38 4.57
C ALA A 5 -4.14 2.35 3.63
N SER A 6 -5.35 2.20 4.16
CA SER A 6 -6.59 2.22 3.38
C SER A 6 -6.77 3.52 2.59
N ALA A 7 -6.52 4.66 3.21
CA ALA A 7 -6.65 5.95 2.55
C ALA A 7 -5.57 6.14 1.48
N ILE A 8 -4.35 5.65 1.72
CA ILE A 8 -3.28 5.67 0.71
C ILE A 8 -3.63 4.79 -0.47
N LEU A 9 -4.04 3.54 -0.24
CA LEU A 9 -4.46 2.62 -1.30
C LEU A 9 -5.62 3.19 -2.11
N ASN A 10 -6.62 3.78 -1.44
CA ASN A 10 -7.74 4.42 -2.11
C ASN A 10 -7.28 5.56 -3.02
N ARG A 11 -6.33 6.39 -2.56
CA ARG A 11 -5.77 7.45 -3.39
C ARG A 11 -5.02 6.89 -4.59
N LEU A 12 -4.12 5.92 -4.38
CA LEU A 12 -3.35 5.32 -5.47
C LEU A 12 -4.22 4.61 -6.52
N LYS A 13 -5.37 4.07 -6.13
CA LYS A 13 -6.30 3.39 -7.06
C LYS A 13 -7.18 4.33 -7.86
N TRP A 14 -7.60 5.46 -7.27
CA TRP A 14 -8.67 6.28 -7.84
C TRP A 14 -8.26 7.69 -8.24
N ASP A 15 -7.14 8.20 -7.74
CA ASP A 15 -6.63 9.54 -8.06
C ASP A 15 -5.79 9.47 -9.34
N SER A 16 -6.29 10.08 -10.43
CA SER A 16 -5.66 10.06 -11.76
C SER A 16 -4.25 10.66 -11.82
N ALA A 17 -3.79 11.34 -10.75
CA ALA A 17 -2.41 11.80 -10.64
C ALA A 17 -1.41 10.65 -10.44
N PHE A 18 -1.88 9.46 -10.07
CA PHE A 18 -1.04 8.29 -9.79
C PHE A 18 -1.31 7.16 -10.80
N ASP A 19 -0.25 6.50 -11.24
CA ASP A 19 -0.37 5.23 -11.98
C ASP A 19 -0.37 4.07 -10.99
N VAL A 20 -1.54 3.46 -10.75
CA VAL A 20 -1.71 2.38 -9.76
C VAL A 20 -0.75 1.20 -10.01
N SER A 21 -0.44 0.93 -11.28
CA SER A 21 0.45 -0.15 -11.70
C SER A 21 1.89 0.08 -11.28
N ASP A 22 2.28 1.31 -10.93
CA ASP A 22 3.63 1.68 -10.46
C ASP A 22 3.79 1.54 -8.94
N TYR A 23 2.85 0.93 -8.23
CA TYR A 23 2.93 0.77 -6.77
C TYR A 23 2.81 -0.69 -6.31
N ASN A 24 3.56 -1.03 -5.27
CA ASN A 24 3.51 -2.29 -4.54
C ASN A 24 3.13 -2.07 -3.08
N VAL A 25 2.29 -2.95 -2.57
CA VAL A 25 2.03 -3.11 -1.14
C VAL A 25 3.01 -4.13 -0.59
N VAL A 26 3.74 -3.73 0.45
CA VAL A 26 4.55 -4.63 1.26
C VAL A 26 3.75 -5.02 2.50
N TYR A 27 3.52 -6.31 2.68
CA TYR A 27 2.74 -6.85 3.79
C TYR A 27 3.46 -7.99 4.49
N GLU A 28 3.09 -8.23 5.74
CA GLU A 28 3.57 -9.38 6.51
C GLU A 28 2.68 -10.60 6.23
N ASP A 29 3.20 -11.58 5.50
CA ASP A 29 2.60 -12.90 5.39
C ASP A 29 2.85 -13.74 6.65
N ARG A 30 1.93 -14.67 6.91
CA ARG A 30 1.97 -15.53 8.10
C ARG A 30 3.05 -16.62 8.05
N HIS A 31 3.59 -16.94 6.88
CA HIS A 31 4.59 -17.99 6.69
C HIS A 31 5.87 -17.46 6.05
N ASP A 32 5.76 -16.57 5.05
CA ASP A 32 6.87 -16.17 4.19
C ASP A 32 7.52 -14.83 4.61
N GLY A 33 7.03 -14.18 5.67
CA GLY A 33 7.57 -12.90 6.15
C GLY A 33 7.10 -11.72 5.32
N LEU A 34 8.01 -10.85 4.86
CA LEU A 34 7.62 -9.69 4.06
C LEU A 34 7.39 -10.08 2.61
N MET A 35 6.15 -9.90 2.15
CA MET A 35 5.71 -10.18 0.79
C MET A 35 5.29 -8.90 0.09
N GLU A 36 5.31 -8.94 -1.24
CA GLU A 36 5.01 -7.80 -2.07
C GLU A 36 4.01 -8.14 -3.16
N ILE A 37 3.02 -7.26 -3.36
CA ILE A 37 2.04 -7.40 -4.42
C ILE A 37 1.68 -6.03 -5.00
N GLY A 38 1.34 -5.98 -6.28
CA GLY A 38 0.87 -4.76 -6.93
C GLY A 38 -0.36 -4.17 -6.22
N VAL A 39 -0.43 -2.84 -6.12
CA VAL A 39 -1.62 -2.16 -5.58
C VAL A 39 -2.85 -2.45 -6.46
N ASP A 40 -2.65 -2.65 -7.76
CA ASP A 40 -3.68 -3.05 -8.72
C ASP A 40 -4.29 -4.41 -8.36
N LEU A 41 -3.46 -5.36 -7.91
CA LEU A 41 -3.88 -6.70 -7.48
C LEU A 41 -4.36 -6.77 -6.03
N TRP A 42 -4.05 -5.77 -5.20
CA TRP A 42 -4.46 -5.76 -3.79
C TRP A 42 -5.99 -5.64 -3.67
N THR A 43 -6.65 -6.69 -3.17
CA THR A 43 -8.08 -6.66 -2.87
C THR A 43 -8.36 -6.44 -1.38
N MET A 44 -9.49 -5.78 -1.08
CA MET A 44 -10.03 -5.66 0.28
C MET A 44 -11.17 -6.64 0.54
N GLU A 45 -11.52 -7.46 -0.44
CA GLU A 45 -12.64 -8.41 -0.33
C GLU A 45 -12.24 -9.64 0.49
N SER A 46 -12.99 -9.91 1.55
CA SER A 46 -12.72 -10.99 2.50
C SER A 46 -13.23 -12.36 2.06
N THR A 47 -13.76 -12.47 0.84
CA THR A 47 -14.35 -13.70 0.28
C THR A 47 -13.33 -14.62 -0.36
N GLU A 48 -12.09 -14.18 -0.52
CA GLU A 48 -11.00 -15.02 -1.01
C GLU A 48 -10.45 -15.91 0.12
N GLU A 49 -10.18 -17.19 -0.21
CA GLU A 49 -9.60 -18.18 0.70
C GLU A 49 -8.23 -17.70 1.28
N HIS A 50 -7.57 -16.77 0.59
CA HIS A 50 -6.27 -16.20 0.95
C HIS A 50 -6.35 -14.68 1.24
N PHE A 51 -7.43 -14.20 1.84
CA PHE A 51 -7.57 -12.78 2.21
C PHE A 51 -6.44 -12.29 3.15
N ILE A 52 -5.74 -11.23 2.75
CA ILE A 52 -4.70 -10.57 3.55
C ILE A 52 -5.31 -9.33 4.23
N PRO A 53 -5.45 -9.31 5.56
CA PRO A 53 -6.05 -8.18 6.25
C PRO A 53 -5.17 -6.92 6.21
N MET A 54 -5.81 -5.75 6.16
CA MET A 54 -5.13 -4.44 6.01
C MET A 54 -4.09 -4.13 7.10
N HIS A 55 -4.28 -4.64 8.32
CA HIS A 55 -3.33 -4.41 9.41
C HIS A 55 -1.97 -5.10 9.18
N ARG A 56 -1.87 -5.98 8.17
CA ARG A 56 -0.59 -6.59 7.77
C ARG A 56 0.19 -5.74 6.78
N ILE A 57 -0.42 -4.69 6.21
CA ILE A 57 0.31 -3.75 5.37
C ILE A 57 1.34 -3.03 6.24
N ARG A 58 2.60 -3.09 5.81
CA ARG A 58 3.74 -2.46 6.48
C ARG A 58 4.18 -1.18 5.78
N SER A 59 4.30 -1.25 4.46
CA SER A 59 4.72 -0.12 3.63
C SER A 59 4.15 -0.21 2.21
N ILE A 60 4.22 0.90 1.48
CA ILE A 60 3.89 0.98 0.06
C ILE A 60 5.09 1.59 -0.64
N LYS A 61 5.55 0.95 -1.71
CA LYS A 61 6.69 1.37 -2.49
C LYS A 61 6.33 1.61 -3.94
N ARG A 62 7.04 2.54 -4.56
CA ARG A 62 6.95 2.82 -5.99
C ARG A 62 7.85 1.85 -6.75
N LYS A 63 7.32 1.13 -7.74
CA LYS A 63 8.04 0.11 -8.52
C LYS A 63 9.16 0.74 -9.34
N SER A 64 8.88 1.85 -10.03
CA SER A 64 9.83 2.53 -10.91
C SER A 64 11.09 3.04 -10.21
N THR A 65 10.97 3.55 -8.98
CA THR A 65 12.08 4.16 -8.24
C THR A 65 12.57 3.33 -7.06
N GLY A 66 11.81 2.31 -6.65
CA GLY A 66 12.03 1.59 -5.39
C GLY A 66 11.75 2.41 -4.13
N GLN A 67 11.26 3.65 -4.26
CA GLN A 67 11.06 4.55 -3.13
C GLN A 67 9.86 4.11 -2.29
N THR A 68 10.05 4.00 -0.98
CA THR A 68 8.96 3.86 -0.01
C THR A 68 8.19 5.18 0.07
N VAL A 69 6.93 5.19 -0.35
CA VAL A 69 6.06 6.38 -0.35
C VAL A 69 5.14 6.44 0.86
N TRP A 70 4.96 5.31 1.54
CA TRP A 70 4.24 5.24 2.80
C TRP A 70 4.82 4.10 3.67
N HIS A 71 4.98 4.33 4.96
CA HIS A 71 5.48 3.32 5.90
C HIS A 71 4.88 3.53 7.30
N ARG A 72 4.27 2.48 7.86
CA ARG A 72 3.58 2.60 9.15
C ARG A 72 4.51 2.86 10.34
N GLU A 73 5.61 2.11 10.42
CA GLU A 73 6.55 2.17 11.56
C GLU A 73 7.50 3.36 11.45
N GLU A 74 8.10 3.55 10.27
CA GLU A 74 8.96 4.71 9.99
C GLU A 74 8.19 6.03 9.80
N ARG A 75 6.85 5.98 9.86
CA ARG A 75 5.95 7.14 9.73
C ARG A 75 6.17 7.96 8.45
N ILE A 76 6.50 7.29 7.35
CA ILE A 76 6.64 7.91 6.02
C ILE A 76 5.25 8.10 5.43
N ASP A 77 4.99 9.29 4.88
CA ASP A 77 3.76 9.61 4.18
C ASP A 77 4.00 10.68 3.11
N LEU A 78 4.37 10.25 1.92
CA LEU A 78 4.64 11.12 0.76
C LEU A 78 3.41 11.29 -0.14
N ILE A 79 2.31 10.60 0.18
CA ILE A 79 1.11 10.55 -0.65
C ILE A 79 -0.01 11.44 -0.08
N SER A 80 -0.16 11.53 1.25
CA SER A 80 -1.22 12.35 1.85
C SER A 80 -0.92 13.85 1.77
N GLY A 81 0.34 14.25 1.97
CA GLY A 81 0.77 15.65 2.10
C GLY A 81 0.84 16.47 0.80
N GLY A 82 0.43 15.92 -0.34
CA GLY A 82 0.44 16.61 -1.63
C GLY A 82 -0.78 17.49 -1.92
N GLY A 83 -1.60 17.83 -0.92
CA GLY A 83 -2.81 18.63 -1.15
C GLY A 83 -3.26 19.42 0.07
N SER A 84 -3.04 20.73 -0.01
CA SER A 84 -3.49 21.86 0.83
C SER A 84 -2.51 22.34 1.89
#